data_AF-A0A8B7N8Q7-F1
#
_entry.id   AF-A0A8B7N8Q7-F1
#
_cell.length_a   1.000
_cell.length_b   1.000
_cell.length_c   1.000
_cell.angle_alpha   90.00
_cell.angle_beta   90.00
_cell.angle_gamma   90.00
#
_symmetry.space_group_name_H-M   'P 1'
#
loop_
_entity.id
_entity.type
_entity.pdbx_description
1 polymer ?
#
loop_
_entity_poly.entity_id
_entity_poly.type
_entity_poly.pdbx_seq_one_letter_code
_entity_poly.pdbx_strand_id
1 'polypeptide(L)'
;MFLCYSMAKAVYKFLFIFGFVSLLHGGYSAAQHRRFIRITEQEYSTLPTDVFVQCLVSLIVTMYGVVHIVGDFREIRANIQLENKTWETAGNRPSFYIFSHRGRNLSPNYSACDGAYGN
;
A
#
# COMPACT_ATOMS: atom_id res chain seq x y z
N MET A 1 -11.22 13.38 -8.47
CA MET A 1 -10.27 12.34 -8.91
C MET A 1 -9.66 11.56 -7.72
N PHE A 2 -9.08 12.22 -6.71
CA PHE A 2 -8.47 11.56 -5.54
C PHE A 2 -9.42 10.69 -4.69
N LEU A 3 -10.68 11.09 -4.48
CA LEU A 3 -11.64 10.27 -3.73
C LEU A 3 -11.98 8.94 -4.42
N CYS A 4 -12.17 8.94 -5.75
CA CYS A 4 -12.44 7.72 -6.53
C CYS A 4 -11.24 6.75 -6.50
N TYR A 5 -10.02 7.27 -6.59
CA TYR A 5 -8.80 6.47 -6.52
C TYR A 5 -8.60 5.80 -5.15
N SER A 6 -8.95 6.50 -4.07
CA SER A 6 -8.93 5.92 -2.71
C SER A 6 -9.95 4.78 -2.55
N MET A 7 -11.18 5.00 -3.03
CA MET A 7 -12.25 3.99 -2.98
C MET A 7 -11.89 2.74 -3.81
N ALA A 8 -11.30 2.93 -5.00
CA ALA A 8 -10.83 1.82 -5.83
C ALA A 8 -9.77 0.97 -5.11
N LYS A 9 -8.79 1.60 -4.45
CA LYS A 9 -7.79 0.87 -3.65
C LYS A 9 -8.39 0.12 -2.47
N ALA A 10 -9.40 0.69 -1.82
CA ALA A 10 -10.10 -0.01 -0.74
C ALA A 10 -10.79 -1.28 -1.26
N VAL A 11 -11.47 -1.20 -2.41
CA VAL A 11 -12.13 -2.35 -3.04
C VAL A 11 -11.13 -3.47 -3.34
N TYR A 12 -9.97 -3.17 -3.94
CA TYR A 12 -8.96 -4.20 -4.22
C TYR A 12 -8.39 -4.84 -2.95
N LYS A 13 -8.24 -4.08 -1.86
CA LYS A 13 -7.86 -4.63 -0.55
C LYS A 13 -8.93 -5.57 0.01
N PHE A 14 -10.20 -5.21 -0.10
CA PHE A 14 -11.30 -6.08 0.31
C PHE A 14 -11.35 -7.37 -0.52
N LEU A 15 -11.20 -7.26 -1.85
CA LEU A 15 -11.13 -8.41 -2.75
C LEU A 15 -9.98 -9.35 -2.42
N PHE A 16 -8.80 -8.79 -2.11
CA PHE A 16 -7.65 -9.58 -1.68
C PHE A 16 -7.92 -10.33 -0.37
N ILE A 17 -8.44 -9.65 0.65
CA ILE A 17 -8.75 -10.27 1.95
C ILE A 17 -9.80 -11.38 1.77
N PHE A 18 -10.86 -11.11 1.02
CA PHE A 18 -11.91 -12.08 0.76
C PHE A 18 -11.39 -13.31 -0.01
N GLY A 19 -10.60 -13.09 -1.07
CA GLY A 19 -9.95 -14.16 -1.83
C GLY A 19 -9.03 -15.01 -0.95
N PHE A 20 -8.23 -14.38 -0.10
CA PHE A 20 -7.30 -15.06 0.80
C PHE A 20 -8.02 -15.92 1.86
N VAL A 21 -9.07 -15.38 2.47
CA VAL A 21 -9.90 -16.14 3.44
C VAL A 21 -10.60 -17.31 2.76
N SER A 22 -11.14 -17.12 1.55
CA SER A 22 -11.75 -18.22 0.78
C SER A 22 -10.73 -19.29 0.40
N LEU A 23 -9.48 -18.91 0.09
CA LEU A 23 -8.41 -19.85 -0.22
C LEU A 23 -8.03 -20.70 1.01
N LEU A 24 -7.95 -20.07 2.19
CA LEU A 24 -7.74 -20.79 3.45
C LEU A 24 -8.88 -21.75 3.76
N HIS A 25 -10.13 -21.35 3.51
CA HIS A 25 -11.30 -22.20 3.69
C HIS A 25 -11.26 -23.43 2.75
N GLY A 26 -10.96 -23.23 1.47
CA GLY A 26 -10.79 -24.32 0.50
C GLY A 26 -9.65 -25.27 0.88
N GLY A 27 -8.53 -24.72 1.36
CA GLY A 27 -7.39 -25.49 1.86
C GLY A 27 -7.74 -26.32 3.10
N TYR A 28 -8.48 -25.75 4.05
CA TYR A 28 -8.96 -26.47 5.24
C TYR A 28 -9.88 -27.63 4.85
N SER A 29 -10.84 -27.39 3.96
CA SER A 29 -11.75 -28.41 3.46
C SER A 29 -11.01 -29.57 2.77
N ALA A 30 -10.00 -29.25 1.94
CA ALA A 30 -9.16 -30.24 1.29
C ALA A 30 -8.30 -31.04 2.29
N ALA A 31 -7.74 -30.38 3.31
CA ALA A 31 -6.96 -31.04 4.36
C ALA A 31 -7.83 -31.98 5.21
N GLN A 32 -9.03 -31.54 5.58
CA GLN A 32 -9.99 -32.35 6.32
C GLN A 32 -10.45 -33.57 5.51
N HIS A 33 -10.76 -33.40 4.22
CA HIS A 33 -11.13 -34.49 3.33
C HIS A 33 -10.03 -35.57 3.26
N ARG A 34 -8.77 -35.15 3.12
CA ARG A 34 -7.61 -36.07 3.13
C ARG A 34 -7.45 -36.79 4.47
N ARG A 35 -7.73 -36.12 5.59
CA ARG A 35 -7.69 -36.74 6.92
C ARG A 35 -8.81 -37.76 7.08
N PHE A 36 -10.01 -37.46 6.61
CA PHE A 36 -11.17 -38.35 6.68
C PHE A 36 -10.90 -39.67 5.94
N ILE A 37 -10.48 -39.62 4.67
CA ILE A 37 -10.20 -40.82 3.86
C ILE A 37 -9.16 -41.73 4.53
N ARG A 38 -8.09 -41.14 5.10
CA ARG A 38 -7.04 -41.90 5.79
C ARG A 38 -7.55 -42.65 7.02
N ILE A 39 -8.53 -42.11 7.73
CA ILE A 39 -9.09 -42.71 8.95
C ILE A 39 -10.11 -43.80 8.61
N THR A 40 -10.86 -43.62 7.52
CA THR A 40 -11.94 -44.55 7.13
C THR A 40 -11.49 -45.70 6.22
N GLU A 41 -10.20 -45.80 5.90
CA GLU A 41 -9.62 -46.82 4.99
C GLU A 41 -10.37 -46.97 3.65
N GLN A 42 -11.00 -45.89 3.18
CA GLN A 42 -11.72 -45.87 1.91
C GLN A 42 -10.70 -45.79 0.76
N GLU A 43 -11.01 -46.40 -0.40
CA GLU A 43 -10.22 -46.19 -1.61
C GLU A 43 -10.10 -44.69 -1.91
N TYR A 44 -8.92 -44.25 -2.37
CA TYR A 44 -8.62 -42.85 -2.61
C TYR A 44 -9.55 -42.25 -3.67
N SER A 45 -10.67 -41.68 -3.22
CA SER A 45 -11.52 -40.88 -4.07
C SER A 45 -10.80 -39.57 -4.40
N THR A 46 -10.94 -39.12 -5.65
CA THR A 46 -10.43 -37.84 -6.11
C THR A 46 -11.01 -36.70 -5.27
N LEU A 47 -10.25 -35.63 -5.08
CA LEU A 47 -10.72 -34.48 -4.30
C LEU A 47 -12.04 -33.94 -4.89
N PRO A 48 -13.05 -33.62 -4.05
CA PRO A 48 -14.30 -33.02 -4.52
C PRO A 48 -14.04 -31.85 -5.47
N THR A 49 -14.66 -31.90 -6.65
CA THR A 49 -14.43 -30.93 -7.74
C THR A 49 -14.84 -29.52 -7.34
N ASP A 50 -15.81 -29.37 -6.44
CA ASP A 50 -16.24 -28.09 -5.88
C ASP A 50 -15.10 -27.40 -5.09
N VAL A 51 -14.39 -28.12 -4.22
CA VAL A 51 -13.24 -27.58 -3.46
C VAL A 51 -12.10 -27.19 -4.40
N PHE A 52 -11.87 -27.98 -5.45
CA PHE A 52 -10.86 -27.66 -6.46
C PHE A 52 -11.18 -26.36 -7.21
N VAL A 53 -12.41 -26.21 -7.70
CA VAL A 53 -12.87 -25.00 -8.40
C VAL A 53 -12.84 -23.80 -7.46
N GLN A 54 -13.24 -23.94 -6.19
CA GLN A 54 -13.18 -22.85 -5.22
C GLN A 54 -11.75 -22.37 -4.94
N CYS A 55 -10.78 -23.29 -4.80
CA CYS A 55 -9.37 -22.95 -4.67
C CYS A 55 -8.83 -22.23 -5.91
N LEU A 56 -9.23 -22.67 -7.11
CA LEU A 56 -8.79 -22.06 -8.36
C LEU A 56 -9.32 -20.61 -8.50
N VAL A 57 -10.61 -20.40 -8.26
CA VAL A 57 -11.24 -19.07 -8.33
C VAL A 57 -10.65 -18.14 -7.26
N SER A 58 -10.51 -18.61 -6.02
CA SER A 58 -9.93 -17.79 -4.94
C SER A 58 -8.47 -17.44 -5.18
N LEU A 59 -7.68 -18.32 -5.82
CA LEU A 59 -6.32 -18.02 -6.25
C LEU A 59 -6.28 -16.88 -7.29
N ILE A 60 -7.13 -16.95 -8.31
CA ILE A 60 -7.22 -15.92 -9.36
C ILE A 60 -7.62 -14.57 -8.76
N VAL A 61 -8.63 -14.56 -7.88
CA VAL A 61 -9.09 -13.34 -7.20
C VAL A 61 -7.98 -12.74 -6.32
N THR A 62 -7.25 -13.58 -5.59
CA THR A 62 -6.15 -13.12 -4.72
C THR A 62 -4.99 -12.54 -5.55
N MET A 63 -4.61 -13.19 -6.65
CA MET A 63 -3.61 -12.65 -7.58
C MET A 63 -4.05 -11.32 -8.19
N TYR A 64 -5.30 -11.22 -8.63
CA TYR A 64 -5.84 -9.99 -9.20
C TYR A 64 -5.83 -8.85 -8.17
N GLY A 65 -6.24 -9.12 -6.92
CA GLY A 65 -6.20 -8.15 -5.84
C GLY A 65 -4.79 -7.66 -5.52
N VAL A 66 -3.81 -8.57 -5.43
CA VAL A 66 -2.44 -8.19 -5.05
C VAL A 66 -1.75 -7.30 -6.08
N VAL A 67 -1.95 -7.57 -7.37
CA VAL A 67 -1.36 -6.77 -8.46
C VAL A 67 -1.85 -5.31 -8.39
N HIS A 68 -3.13 -5.10 -8.06
CA HIS A 68 -3.69 -3.75 -7.91
C HIS A 68 -3.29 -3.05 -6.60
N ILE A 69 -2.87 -3.81 -5.58
CA ILE A 69 -2.39 -3.26 -4.31
C ILE A 69 -0.94 -2.76 -4.41
N VAL A 70 -0.08 -3.47 -5.16
CA VAL A 70 1.35 -3.14 -5.32
C VAL A 70 1.57 -1.73 -5.89
N GLY A 71 0.57 -1.20 -6.60
CA GLY A 71 0.54 0.19 -7.04
C GLY A 71 1.17 0.38 -8.41
N ASP A 72 0.97 1.59 -8.93
CA ASP A 72 1.32 1.91 -10.31
C ASP A 72 2.84 2.05 -10.47
N PHE A 73 3.35 1.55 -11.60
CA PHE A 73 4.74 1.75 -11.98
C PHE A 73 5.01 3.25 -12.13
N ARG A 74 6.10 3.72 -11.52
CA ARG A 74 6.59 5.09 -11.72
C ARG A 74 7.55 5.11 -12.89
N GLU A 75 7.48 6.17 -13.68
CA GLU A 75 8.39 6.35 -14.81
C GLU A 75 9.84 6.49 -14.35
N ILE A 76 10.76 5.82 -15.07
CA ILE A 76 12.19 5.84 -14.77
C ILE A 76 12.84 7.18 -15.18
N ARG A 77 12.19 7.96 -16.06
CA ARG A 77 12.76 9.20 -16.61
C ARG A 77 12.71 10.33 -15.57
N ALA A 78 13.85 10.62 -14.95
CA ALA A 78 14.00 11.69 -13.98
C ALA A 78 13.60 13.09 -14.49
N ASN A 79 13.67 13.34 -15.81
CA ASN A 79 13.33 14.66 -16.39
C ASN A 79 11.87 15.08 -16.12
N ILE A 80 10.90 14.16 -16.11
CA ILE A 80 9.49 14.52 -15.92
C ILE A 80 9.20 14.87 -14.45
N GLN A 81 9.91 14.21 -13.53
CA GLN A 81 9.84 14.53 -12.11
C GLN A 81 10.61 15.82 -11.76
N LEU A 82 11.67 16.14 -12.52
CA LEU A 82 12.45 17.38 -12.40
C LEU A 82 11.76 18.58 -13.07
N GLU A 83 11.00 18.39 -14.15
CA GLU A 83 10.23 19.46 -14.80
C GLU A 83 9.17 20.06 -13.86
N ASN A 84 8.54 19.21 -13.05
CA ASN A 84 7.60 19.65 -12.01
C ASN A 84 8.27 20.33 -10.81
N LYS A 85 9.61 20.34 -10.74
CA LYS A 85 10.34 20.99 -9.65
C LYS A 85 10.69 22.42 -10.05
N THR A 86 10.16 23.39 -9.30
CA THR A 86 10.45 24.81 -9.52
C THR A 86 11.90 25.15 -9.16
N TRP A 87 12.45 26.16 -9.84
CA TRP A 87 13.79 26.67 -9.57
C TRP A 87 13.97 27.12 -8.11
N GLU A 88 12.94 27.72 -7.51
CA GLU A 88 12.91 28.08 -6.09
C GLU A 88 13.18 26.89 -5.16
N THR A 89 12.60 25.72 -5.48
CA THR A 89 12.80 24.50 -4.69
C THR A 89 14.17 23.87 -4.93
N ALA A 90 14.75 24.08 -6.11
CA ALA A 90 16.08 23.57 -6.48
C ALA A 90 17.22 24.44 -5.93
N GLY A 91 17.03 25.77 -5.91
CA GLY A 91 18.00 26.73 -5.36
C GLY A 91 18.03 26.76 -3.83
N ASN A 92 16.96 26.29 -3.20
CA ASN A 92 16.88 26.12 -1.77
C ASN A 92 17.90 25.08 -1.26
N ARG A 93 18.98 25.54 -0.62
CA ARG A 93 20.01 24.66 -0.02
C ARG A 93 19.91 24.67 1.50
N PRO A 94 19.31 23.64 2.13
CA PRO A 94 19.08 23.61 3.58
C PRO A 94 20.37 23.71 4.40
N SER A 95 21.48 23.17 3.87
CA SER A 95 22.79 23.21 4.50
C SER A 95 23.40 24.62 4.60
N PHE A 96 22.88 25.59 3.85
CA PHE A 96 23.41 26.97 3.79
C PHE A 96 22.38 28.01 4.21
N TYR A 97 21.43 27.64 5.06
CA TYR A 97 20.49 28.61 5.59
C TYR A 97 21.15 29.60 6.53
N ILE A 98 21.01 30.87 6.19
CA ILE A 98 21.40 32.00 7.00
C ILE A 98 20.11 32.61 7.56
N PHE A 99 19.97 32.60 8.88
CA PHE A 99 18.75 33.08 9.56
C PHE A 99 18.72 34.61 9.76
N SER A 100 19.79 35.33 9.41
CA SER A 100 19.84 36.80 9.38
C SER A 100 19.24 37.37 8.09
N HIS A 101 17.91 37.27 7.96
CA HIS A 101 17.15 37.79 6.82
C HIS A 101 16.04 38.74 7.29
N ARG A 102 15.43 39.50 6.35
CA ARG A 102 14.39 40.51 6.64
C ARG A 102 13.16 39.94 7.38
N GLY A 103 12.89 38.64 7.25
CA GLY A 103 11.81 37.95 7.95
C GLY A 103 12.00 37.87 9.47
N ARG A 104 13.23 38.05 9.98
CA ARG A 104 13.53 38.14 11.42
C ARG A 104 12.71 39.25 12.09
N ASN A 105 12.69 40.45 11.52
CA ASN A 105 12.01 41.61 12.12
C ASN A 105 10.49 41.63 11.86
N LEU A 106 10.00 40.76 10.98
CA LEU A 106 8.59 40.64 10.63
C LEU A 106 7.87 39.53 11.41
N SER A 107 8.63 38.67 12.11
CA SER A 107 8.10 37.60 12.94
C SER A 107 7.93 38.09 14.39
N PRO A 108 6.69 38.11 14.94
CA PRO A 108 6.43 38.57 16.31
C PRO A 108 7.25 37.82 17.37
N ASN A 109 7.56 36.55 17.10
CA ASN A 109 8.31 35.68 18.01
C ASN A 109 9.79 36.06 18.10
N TYR A 110 10.37 36.68 17.07
CA TYR A 110 11.78 37.05 17.05
C TYR A 110 12.02 38.44 17.67
N SER A 111 11.09 39.38 17.46
CA SER A 111 11.13 40.71 18.07
C SER A 111 11.00 40.67 19.59
N ALA A 112 10.23 39.71 20.12
CA ALA A 112 10.03 39.54 21.56
C ALA A 112 11.27 39.01 22.30
N CYS A 113 12.05 38.12 21.68
CA CYS A 113 13.26 37.57 22.30
C CYS A 113 14.48 38.49 22.20
N ASP A 114 14.65 39.24 21.11
CA ASP A 114 15.74 40.23 20.99
C ASP A 114 15.63 41.36 22.05
N GLY A 115 14.39 41.73 22.46
CA GLY A 115 14.17 42.68 23.55
C GLY A 115 14.32 42.12 24.97
N ALA A 116 14.26 40.79 25.14
CA ALA A 116 14.36 40.12 26.44
C ALA A 116 15.80 39.74 26.84
N TYR A 117 16.70 39.55 25.86
CA TYR A 117 18.12 39.25 26.09
C TYR A 117 19.07 40.46 25.86
N GLY A 118 18.51 41.64 25.56
CA GLY A 118 19.24 42.86 25.24
C GLY A 118 19.44 43.86 26.39
N ASN A 119 19.54 43.38 27.64
CA ASN A 119 20.02 44.14 28.82
C ASN A 119 21.11 43.34 29.54
#